data_AF-A0A938BKQ2-F1
#
_entry.id   AF-A0A938BKQ2-F1
#
_cell.length_a   1.000
_cell.length_b   1.000
_cell.length_c   1.000
_cell.angle_alpha   90.00
_cell.angle_beta   90.00
_cell.angle_gamma   90.00
#
_symmetry.space_group_name_H-M   'P 1'
#
loop_
_entity.id
_entity.type
_entity.pdbx_description
1 polymer ?
#
loop_
_entity_poly.entity_id
_entity_poly.type
_entity_poly.pdbx_seq_one_letter_code
_entity_poly.pdbx_strand_id
1 'polypeptide(L)'
;MKRPRVSGDSMIWFTGGSLAISLLMVVGLVWLVLFNALGFFWPQDLYRIKTGDGHAVLGSIVSRETIPAPDAPPGTEETFRIQVKQGNRDLYGIDFVWIDEAKIVERDMPAKAAVIERLEWGNFHGVFKTLRDGEQALAEGPEDVLRVFEERFPVVVTTRNEIRRIETDQIGVINAE
;
A
#
# COMPACT_ATOMS: atom_id res chain seq x y z
N MET A 1 -47.41 -52.81 12.34
CA MET A 1 -47.66 -51.36 12.23
C MET A 1 -46.40 -50.71 11.63
N LYS A 2 -46.38 -50.37 10.33
CA LYS A 2 -45.22 -49.75 9.67
C LYS A 2 -45.43 -48.23 9.69
N ARG A 3 -44.48 -47.47 10.28
CA ARG A 3 -44.54 -46.00 10.30
C ARG A 3 -44.43 -45.45 8.87
N PRO A 4 -45.25 -44.47 8.46
CA PRO A 4 -45.10 -43.84 7.15
C PRO A 4 -43.77 -43.08 7.10
N ARG A 5 -43.02 -43.19 6.00
CA ARG A 5 -41.88 -42.31 5.73
C ARG A 5 -42.41 -40.88 5.68
N VAL A 6 -41.79 -39.99 6.45
CA VAL A 6 -42.20 -38.59 6.52
C VAL A 6 -41.94 -37.96 5.15
N SER A 7 -43.01 -37.56 4.47
CA SER A 7 -42.94 -36.89 3.16
C SER A 7 -42.40 -35.48 3.39
N GLY A 8 -41.10 -35.28 3.14
CA GLY A 8 -40.41 -34.00 3.37
C GLY A 8 -38.90 -34.11 3.45
N ASP A 9 -38.37 -35.29 3.79
CA ASP A 9 -36.93 -35.50 3.99
C ASP A 9 -36.10 -35.09 2.76
N SER A 10 -36.51 -35.50 1.55
CA SER A 10 -35.78 -35.14 0.32
C SER A 10 -35.71 -33.62 0.11
N MET A 11 -36.77 -32.88 0.42
CA MET A 11 -36.81 -31.43 0.27
C MET A 11 -35.87 -30.73 1.25
N ILE A 12 -35.77 -31.25 2.48
CA ILE A 12 -34.83 -30.77 3.51
C ILE A 12 -33.37 -30.97 3.05
N TRP A 13 -33.07 -32.13 2.45
CA TRP A 13 -31.75 -32.39 1.89
C TRP A 13 -31.42 -31.47 0.70
N PHE A 14 -32.39 -31.17 -0.18
CA PHE A 14 -32.19 -30.24 -1.29
C PHE A 14 -31.96 -28.80 -0.82
N THR A 15 -32.74 -28.30 0.14
CA THR A 15 -32.56 -26.94 0.67
C THR A 15 -31.27 -26.83 1.47
N GLY A 16 -30.94 -27.82 2.29
CA GLY A 16 -29.66 -27.90 3.01
C GLY A 16 -28.46 -27.99 2.07
N GLY A 17 -28.56 -28.79 1.01
CA GLY A 17 -27.53 -28.89 -0.03
C GLY A 17 -27.34 -27.59 -0.80
N SER A 18 -28.43 -26.94 -1.21
CA SER A 18 -28.39 -25.63 -1.88
C SER A 18 -27.80 -24.53 -0.98
N LEU A 19 -28.15 -24.53 0.31
CA LEU A 19 -27.56 -23.62 1.30
C LEU A 19 -26.06 -23.89 1.46
N ALA A 20 -25.65 -25.16 1.58
CA ALA A 20 -24.24 -25.54 1.69
C ALA A 20 -23.42 -25.11 0.46
N ILE A 21 -23.96 -25.31 -0.75
CA ILE A 21 -23.32 -24.84 -2.00
C ILE A 21 -23.23 -23.32 -2.01
N SER A 22 -24.29 -22.62 -1.61
CA SER A 22 -24.31 -21.16 -1.56
C SER A 22 -23.25 -20.62 -0.58
N LEU A 23 -23.15 -21.21 0.61
CA LEU A 23 -22.11 -20.86 1.58
C LEU A 23 -20.71 -21.16 1.05
N LEU A 24 -20.51 -22.30 0.37
CA LEU A 24 -19.23 -22.66 -0.24
C LEU A 24 -18.82 -21.64 -1.31
N MET A 25 -19.76 -21.18 -2.15
CA MET A 25 -19.49 -20.14 -3.15
C MET A 25 -19.11 -18.80 -2.49
N VAL A 26 -19.83 -18.39 -1.43
CA VAL A 26 -19.52 -17.15 -0.70
C VAL A 26 -18.12 -17.22 -0.08
N VAL A 27 -17.80 -18.33 0.59
CA VAL A 27 -16.47 -18.55 1.17
C VAL A 27 -15.40 -18.56 0.08
N GLY A 28 -15.64 -19.23 -1.06
CA GLY A 28 -14.73 -19.25 -2.20
C GLY A 28 -14.49 -17.86 -2.80
N LEU A 29 -15.53 -17.04 -2.92
CA LEU A 29 -15.39 -15.65 -3.39
C LEU A 29 -14.60 -14.79 -2.40
N VAL A 30 -14.90 -14.88 -1.10
CA VAL A 30 -14.13 -14.17 -0.06
C VAL A 30 -12.67 -14.58 -0.10
N TRP A 31 -12.38 -15.88 -0.23
CA TRP A 31 -11.02 -16.39 -0.35
C TRP A 31 -10.30 -15.84 -1.58
N LEU A 32 -10.94 -15.85 -2.75
CA LEU A 32 -10.38 -15.30 -3.98
C LEU A 32 -10.04 -13.81 -3.82
N VAL A 33 -10.94 -13.02 -3.24
CA VAL A 33 -10.72 -11.59 -3.00
C VAL A 33 -9.55 -11.38 -2.04
N LEU A 34 -9.49 -12.12 -0.94
CA LEU A 34 -8.40 -12.03 0.03
C LEU A 34 -7.04 -12.32 -0.64
N PHE A 35 -6.92 -13.43 -1.37
CA PHE A 35 -5.65 -13.78 -2.02
C PHE A 35 -5.17 -12.74 -3.03
N ASN A 36 -6.09 -12.10 -3.75
CA ASN A 36 -5.73 -11.04 -4.70
C ASN A 36 -5.44 -9.70 -4.02
N ALA A 37 -6.11 -9.40 -2.91
CA ALA A 37 -6.00 -8.10 -2.24
C ALA A 37 -4.86 -8.02 -1.22
N LEU A 38 -4.52 -9.13 -0.52
CA LEU A 38 -3.55 -9.11 0.59
C LEU A 38 -2.17 -8.59 0.17
N GLY A 39 -1.73 -8.86 -1.06
CA GLY A 39 -0.45 -8.38 -1.58
C GLY A 39 -0.35 -6.85 -1.64
N PHE A 40 -1.47 -6.15 -1.86
CA PHE A 40 -1.49 -4.68 -1.91
C PHE A 40 -1.29 -4.01 -0.55
N PHE A 41 -1.56 -4.74 0.53
CA PHE A 41 -1.35 -4.24 1.90
C PHE A 41 0.07 -4.46 2.39
N TRP A 42 0.88 -5.25 1.68
CA TRP A 42 2.25 -5.52 2.12
C TRP A 42 3.22 -4.43 1.62
N PRO A 43 4.12 -3.93 2.49
CA PRO A 43 5.16 -2.99 2.08
C PRO A 43 5.95 -3.53 0.89
N GLN A 44 6.10 -2.69 -0.13
CA GLN A 44 6.88 -3.03 -1.33
C GLN A 44 8.32 -2.55 -1.16
N ASP A 45 9.25 -3.25 -1.82
CA ASP A 45 10.66 -2.87 -1.83
C ASP A 45 10.84 -1.48 -2.47
N LEU A 46 11.73 -0.69 -1.86
CA LEU A 46 12.06 0.64 -2.34
C LEU A 46 13.35 0.60 -3.17
N TYR A 47 13.23 0.97 -4.44
CA TYR A 47 14.35 1.03 -5.37
C TYR A 47 14.76 2.48 -5.60
N ARG A 48 16.07 2.72 -5.62
CA ARG A 48 16.64 3.93 -6.18
C ARG A 48 17.05 3.64 -7.61
N ILE A 49 16.42 4.35 -8.54
CA ILE A 49 16.60 4.19 -9.98
C ILE A 49 17.24 5.47 -10.49
N LYS A 50 18.41 5.37 -11.12
CA LYS A 50 19.07 6.48 -11.79
C LYS A 50 18.95 6.29 -13.30
N THR A 51 18.61 7.38 -13.97
CA THR A 51 18.45 7.44 -15.42
C THR A 51 19.66 8.16 -16.04
N GLY A 52 19.98 7.86 -17.30
CA GLY A 52 21.14 8.44 -18.00
C GLY A 52 21.11 9.96 -18.18
N ASP A 53 19.93 10.58 -18.01
CA ASP A 53 19.73 12.03 -17.98
C ASP A 53 20.09 12.68 -16.63
N GLY A 54 20.53 11.88 -15.65
CA GLY A 54 20.92 12.34 -14.31
C GLY A 54 19.77 12.40 -13.31
N HIS A 55 18.54 12.06 -13.71
CA HIS A 55 17.41 11.98 -12.78
C HIS A 55 17.51 10.72 -11.90
N ALA A 56 17.19 10.87 -10.62
CA ALA A 56 17.12 9.76 -9.67
C ALA A 56 15.74 9.72 -9.01
N VAL A 57 15.12 8.54 -9.02
CA VAL A 57 13.81 8.30 -8.42
C VAL A 57 13.94 7.27 -7.33
N LEU A 58 13.37 7.54 -6.16
CA LEU A 58 13.26 6.58 -5.06
C LEU A 58 11.80 6.14 -4.95
N GLY A 59 11.52 4.87 -5.24
CA GLY A 59 10.14 4.39 -5.30
C GLY A 59 10.02 2.88 -5.45
N SER A 60 8.80 2.39 -5.27
CA SER A 60 8.50 0.97 -5.52
C SER A 60 8.05 0.77 -6.97
N ILE A 61 8.47 -0.34 -7.57
CA ILE A 61 8.05 -0.71 -8.93
C ILE A 61 6.68 -1.38 -8.83
N VAL A 62 5.67 -0.78 -9.45
CA VAL A 62 4.27 -1.26 -9.36
C VAL A 62 3.79 -1.95 -10.62
N SER A 63 4.40 -1.67 -11.77
CA SER A 63 4.06 -2.30 -13.04
C SER A 63 5.27 -2.34 -13.97
N ARG A 64 5.27 -3.30 -14.89
CA ARG A 64 6.22 -3.43 -16.00
C ARG A 64 5.41 -3.75 -17.25
N GLU A 65 5.57 -2.93 -18.28
CA GLU A 65 4.82 -3.05 -19.53
C GLU A 65 5.76 -3.08 -20.73
N THR A 66 5.44 -3.89 -21.72
CA THR A 66 6.08 -3.85 -23.03
C THR A 66 5.66 -2.58 -23.76
N ILE A 67 6.63 -1.88 -24.35
CA ILE A 67 6.38 -0.72 -25.19
C ILE A 67 5.94 -1.23 -26.57
N PRO A 68 4.70 -0.93 -27.02
CA PRO A 68 4.24 -1.40 -28.32
C PRO A 68 5.06 -0.78 -29.45
N ALA A 69 5.56 -1.62 -30.35
CA ALA A 69 6.30 -1.20 -31.54
C ALA A 69 5.62 -1.79 -32.80
N PRO A 70 4.45 -1.27 -33.22
CA PRO A 70 3.65 -1.85 -34.30
C PRO A 70 4.36 -1.84 -35.66
N ASP A 71 5.28 -0.90 -35.88
CA ASP A 71 6.03 -0.74 -37.13
C ASP A 71 7.42 -1.39 -37.10
N ALA A 72 7.77 -2.12 -36.02
CA ALA A 72 9.08 -2.73 -35.87
C ALA A 72 9.23 -3.96 -36.78
N PRO A 73 10.40 -4.15 -37.44
CA PRO A 73 10.68 -5.35 -38.23
C PRO A 73 10.52 -6.64 -37.40
N PRO A 74 10.11 -7.76 -38.02
CA PRO A 74 10.11 -9.06 -37.37
C PRO A 74 11.49 -9.39 -36.77
N GLY A 75 11.54 -9.76 -35.49
CA GLY A 75 12.77 -10.06 -34.78
C GLY A 75 13.38 -8.88 -34.00
N THR A 76 12.72 -7.73 -33.95
CA THR A 76 13.10 -6.63 -33.05
C THR A 76 12.88 -7.05 -31.60
N GLU A 77 13.86 -6.79 -30.72
CA GLU A 77 13.72 -7.08 -29.29
C GLU A 77 12.63 -6.21 -28.65
N GLU A 78 11.87 -6.83 -27.74
CA GLU A 78 10.87 -6.11 -26.95
C GLU A 78 11.55 -5.12 -26.01
N THR A 79 11.02 -3.90 -25.98
CA THR A 79 11.44 -2.87 -25.04
C THR A 79 10.40 -2.73 -23.94
N PHE A 80 10.85 -2.37 -22.74
CA PHE A 80 10.00 -2.32 -21.56
C PHE A 80 10.07 -0.97 -20.88
N ARG A 81 8.97 -0.59 -20.24
CA ARG A 81 8.88 0.53 -19.31
C ARG A 81 8.37 0.04 -17.96
N ILE A 82 8.89 0.62 -16.89
CA ILE A 82 8.42 0.37 -15.53
C ILE A 82 7.65 1.56 -15.00
N GLN A 83 6.61 1.29 -14.24
CA GLN A 83 5.90 2.31 -13.46
C GLN A 83 6.44 2.29 -12.04
N VAL A 84 6.94 3.45 -11.59
CA VAL A 84 7.52 3.62 -10.26
C VAL A 84 6.61 4.52 -9.45
N LYS A 85 6.20 4.06 -8.27
CA LYS A 85 5.52 4.88 -7.26
C LYS A 85 6.57 5.62 -6.45
N GLN A 86 6.82 6.89 -6.78
CA GLN A 86 7.85 7.73 -6.15
C GLN A 86 7.39 8.41 -4.84
N GLY A 87 6.07 8.51 -4.61
CA GLY A 87 5.52 9.18 -3.43
C GLY A 87 5.80 10.68 -3.40
N ASN A 88 5.80 11.29 -2.21
CA ASN A 88 6.14 12.70 -1.96
C ASN A 88 5.36 13.66 -2.89
N ARG A 89 4.03 13.49 -2.99
CA ARG A 89 3.16 14.28 -3.87
C ARG A 89 3.30 15.79 -3.67
N ASP A 90 3.57 16.21 -2.45
CA ASP A 90 3.84 17.61 -2.07
C ASP A 90 5.12 18.17 -2.72
N LEU A 91 6.12 17.34 -2.99
CA LEU A 91 7.37 17.75 -3.63
C LEU A 91 7.31 17.63 -5.15
N TYR A 92 6.69 16.58 -5.68
CA TYR A 92 6.76 16.24 -7.10
C TYR A 92 5.44 16.46 -7.86
N GLY A 93 4.32 16.69 -7.18
CA GLY A 93 2.98 16.84 -7.77
C GLY A 93 2.34 15.54 -8.27
N ILE A 94 3.14 14.49 -8.55
CA ILE A 94 2.71 13.19 -9.05
C ILE A 94 3.31 12.04 -8.24
N ASP A 95 2.52 10.99 -8.01
CA ASP A 95 2.97 9.82 -7.26
C ASP A 95 3.60 8.74 -8.13
N PHE A 96 3.32 8.74 -9.43
CA PHE A 96 3.74 7.68 -10.36
C PHE A 96 4.47 8.28 -11.55
N VAL A 97 5.58 7.64 -11.92
CA VAL A 97 6.38 8.00 -13.09
C VAL A 97 6.68 6.74 -13.91
N TRP A 98 6.60 6.88 -15.23
CA TRP A 98 7.04 5.85 -16.16
C TRP A 98 8.50 6.07 -16.53
N ILE A 99 9.31 5.02 -16.46
CA ILE A 99 10.72 5.05 -16.81
C ILE A 99 10.97 3.93 -17.84
N ASP A 100 11.53 4.27 -18.99
CA ASP A 100 11.96 3.29 -19.98
C ASP A 100 13.15 2.51 -19.40
N GLU A 101 13.08 1.17 -19.37
CA GLU A 101 14.15 0.34 -18.79
C GLU A 101 15.48 0.58 -19.50
N ALA A 102 15.45 0.86 -20.81
CA ALA A 102 16.62 1.16 -21.62
C ALA A 102 17.36 2.45 -21.19
N LYS A 103 16.72 3.35 -20.44
CA LYS A 103 17.35 4.60 -19.95
C LYS A 103 17.93 4.45 -18.54
N ILE A 104 17.68 3.33 -17.86
CA ILE A 104 18.15 3.09 -16.50
C ILE A 104 19.64 2.75 -16.53
N VAL A 105 20.44 3.54 -15.82
CA VAL A 105 21.90 3.32 -15.69
C VAL A 105 22.27 2.60 -14.40
N GLU A 106 21.48 2.77 -13.35
CA GLU A 106 21.71 2.15 -12.04
C GLU A 106 20.37 1.88 -11.34
N ARG A 107 20.27 0.71 -10.71
CA ARG A 107 19.14 0.35 -9.85
C ARG A 107 19.68 -0.35 -8.61
N ASP A 108 19.40 0.22 -7.43
CA ASP A 108 19.81 -0.34 -6.15
C ASP A 108 18.66 -0.29 -5.13
N MET A 109 18.76 -1.09 -4.07
CA MET A 109 17.81 -1.12 -2.95
C MET A 109 18.51 -0.53 -1.71
N PRO A 110 18.31 0.76 -1.40
CA PRO A 110 19.06 1.39 -0.32
C PRO A 110 18.58 0.87 1.03
N ALA A 111 19.46 0.21 1.79
CA ALA A 111 19.12 -0.41 3.08
C ALA A 111 18.56 0.56 4.14
N LYS A 112 18.86 1.85 4.02
CA LYS A 112 18.42 2.91 4.95
C LYS A 112 17.21 3.69 4.46
N ALA A 113 16.64 3.30 3.31
CA ALA A 113 15.44 3.93 2.79
C ALA A 113 14.21 3.46 3.58
N ALA A 114 13.28 4.38 3.81
CA ALA A 114 12.05 4.12 4.52
C ALA A 114 10.85 4.73 3.79
N VAL A 115 9.69 4.14 4.04
CA VAL A 115 8.39 4.66 3.63
C VAL A 115 7.64 5.06 4.90
N ILE A 116 7.18 6.30 4.95
CA ILE A 116 6.38 6.83 6.05
C ILE A 116 5.03 7.27 5.50
N GLU A 117 3.94 6.76 6.05
CA GLU A 117 2.63 7.30 5.76
C GLU A 117 2.40 8.57 6.57
N ARG A 118 2.21 9.69 5.88
CA ARG A 118 1.87 10.97 6.51
C ARG A 118 0.36 11.14 6.53
N LEU A 119 -0.08 11.98 7.46
CA LEU A 119 -1.50 12.31 7.65
C LEU A 119 -2.08 13.10 6.49
N GLU A 120 -1.22 13.90 5.88
CA GLU A 120 -1.50 14.68 4.70
C GLU A 120 -0.53 14.23 3.61
N TRP A 121 -0.97 14.28 2.35
CA TRP A 121 -0.11 14.00 1.19
C TRP A 121 0.46 12.58 1.10
N GLY A 122 -0.08 11.62 1.87
CA GLY A 122 0.19 10.19 1.75
C GLY A 122 1.64 9.79 2.02
N ASN A 123 2.16 8.86 1.22
CA ASN A 123 3.48 8.26 1.43
C ASN A 123 4.62 9.25 1.22
N PHE A 124 5.58 9.22 2.13
CA PHE A 124 6.88 9.84 2.01
C PHE A 124 7.97 8.76 1.89
N HIS A 125 8.75 8.83 0.82
CA HIS A 125 9.88 7.96 0.54
C HIS A 125 11.18 8.74 0.76
N GLY A 126 12.11 8.19 1.53
CA GLY A 126 13.37 8.87 1.79
C GLY A 126 14.26 8.16 2.79
N VAL A 127 15.30 8.87 3.21
CA VAL A 127 16.22 8.44 4.27
C VAL A 127 16.11 9.42 5.41
N PHE A 128 15.93 8.91 6.63
CA PHE A 128 15.86 9.73 7.83
C PHE A 128 17.16 10.50 8.06
N LYS A 129 17.05 11.82 8.23
CA LYS A 129 18.20 12.69 8.53
C LYS A 129 18.23 13.08 10.01
N THR A 130 17.14 13.64 10.51
CA THR A 130 17.03 14.14 11.87
C THR A 130 15.59 14.04 12.33
N LEU A 131 15.37 13.66 13.59
CA LEU A 131 14.08 13.74 14.26
C LEU A 131 14.09 14.94 15.21
N ARG A 132 13.05 15.77 15.14
CA ARG A 132 12.94 16.98 15.96
C ARG A 132 11.58 17.05 16.66
N ASP A 133 11.58 17.68 17.83
CA ASP A 133 10.37 18.11 18.55
C ASP A 133 10.45 19.63 18.71
N GLY A 134 9.71 20.34 17.85
CA GLY A 134 9.91 21.77 17.63
C GLY A 134 11.36 22.06 17.21
N GLU A 135 12.02 22.95 17.97
CA GLU A 135 13.42 23.33 17.74
C GLU A 135 14.43 22.26 18.22
N GLN A 136 14.03 21.36 19.13
CA GLN A 136 14.93 20.39 19.74
C GLN A 136 15.19 19.20 18.82
N ALA A 137 16.46 18.95 18.47
CA ALA A 137 16.87 17.70 17.82
C ALA A 137 16.89 16.55 18.84
N LEU A 138 16.17 15.47 18.54
CA LEU A 138 16.06 14.29 19.39
C LEU A 138 16.98 13.15 18.95
N ALA A 139 17.21 13.04 17.64
CA ALA A 139 18.07 12.02 17.04
C ALA A 139 18.57 12.48 15.66
N GLU A 140 19.75 12.00 15.28
CA GLU A 140 20.36 12.25 13.97
C GLU A 140 20.81 10.93 13.34
N GLY A 141 20.65 10.82 12.02
CA GLY A 141 20.99 9.63 11.26
C GLY A 141 19.88 8.56 11.28
N PRO A 142 19.86 7.65 10.30
CA PRO A 142 18.69 6.80 10.06
C PRO A 142 18.36 5.82 11.19
N GLU A 143 19.38 5.24 11.80
CA GLU A 143 19.25 4.20 12.83
C GLU A 143 18.74 4.79 14.15
N ASP A 144 19.37 5.88 14.61
CA ASP A 144 18.94 6.56 15.84
C ASP A 144 17.57 7.23 15.69
N VAL A 145 17.27 7.80 14.52
CA VAL A 145 15.94 8.35 14.25
C VAL A 145 14.87 7.26 14.34
N LEU A 146 15.11 6.08 13.74
CA LEU A 146 14.15 5.00 13.78
C LEU A 146 13.91 4.51 15.22
N ARG A 147 14.98 4.33 15.99
CA ARG A 147 14.90 3.92 17.40
C ARG A 147 14.08 4.91 18.24
N VAL A 148 14.40 6.20 18.17
CA VAL A 148 13.68 7.22 18.95
C VAL A 148 12.25 7.40 18.42
N PHE A 149 12.02 7.23 17.11
CA PHE A 149 10.68 7.24 16.54
C PHE A 149 9.82 6.11 17.12
N GLU A 150 10.32 4.88 17.15
CA GLU A 150 9.59 3.73 17.72
C GLU A 150 9.24 3.93 19.20
N GLU A 151 10.17 4.48 19.98
CA GLU A 151 9.95 4.80 21.39
C GLU A 151 8.85 5.86 21.60
N ARG A 152 8.77 6.85 20.70
CA ARG A 152 7.94 8.05 20.89
C ARG A 152 6.62 8.01 20.12
N PHE A 153 6.52 7.18 19.08
CA PHE A 153 5.34 7.07 18.22
C PHE A 153 4.04 6.77 18.99
N PRO A 154 4.00 5.87 19.99
CA PRO A 154 2.78 5.61 20.77
C PRO A 154 2.26 6.85 21.52
N VAL A 155 3.17 7.69 22.01
CA VAL A 155 2.82 8.94 22.70
C VAL A 155 2.15 9.90 21.70
N VAL A 156 2.75 10.09 20.52
CA VAL A 156 2.21 10.95 19.45
C VAL A 156 0.83 10.48 19.02
N VAL A 157 0.64 9.17 18.83
CA VAL A 157 -0.66 8.58 18.48
C VAL A 157 -1.72 8.85 19.55
N THR A 158 -1.36 8.67 20.82
CA THR A 158 -2.28 8.90 21.96
C THR A 158 -2.69 10.37 22.04
N THR A 159 -1.73 11.29 22.00
CA THR A 159 -1.99 12.74 21.99
C THR A 159 -2.90 13.14 20.84
N ARG A 160 -2.66 12.60 19.64
CA ARG A 160 -3.50 12.87 18.46
C ARG A 160 -4.95 12.37 18.64
N ASN A 161 -5.13 11.19 19.21
CA ASN A 161 -6.47 10.65 19.46
C ASN A 161 -7.23 11.51 20.48
N GLU A 162 -6.53 12.05 21.48
CA GLU A 162 -7.11 12.98 22.44
C GLU A 162 -7.52 14.31 21.80
N ILE A 163 -6.68 14.89 20.94
CA ILE A 163 -7.02 16.09 20.16
C ILE A 163 -8.30 15.85 19.34
N ARG A 164 -8.35 14.75 18.58
CA ARG A 164 -9.54 14.41 17.77
C ARG A 164 -10.81 14.24 18.60
N ARG A 165 -10.71 13.64 19.79
CA ARG A 165 -11.84 13.49 20.71
C ARG A 165 -12.35 14.84 21.18
N ILE A 166 -11.46 15.76 21.54
CA ILE A 166 -11.82 17.12 21.94
C ILE A 166 -12.51 17.87 20.79
N GLU A 167 -11.95 17.78 19.58
CA GLU A 167 -12.53 18.39 18.37
C GLU A 167 -13.93 17.86 18.05
N THR A 168 -14.13 16.54 18.15
CA THR A 168 -15.39 15.90 17.75
C THR A 168 -16.47 16.02 18.81
N ASP A 169 -16.15 15.77 20.08
CA ASP A 169 -17.15 15.69 21.15
C ASP A 169 -17.38 17.04 21.81
N GLN A 170 -16.32 17.74 22.23
CA GLN A 170 -16.47 18.95 23.03
C GLN A 170 -16.77 20.17 22.17
N ILE A 171 -16.04 20.34 21.07
CA ILE A 171 -16.23 21.46 20.15
C ILE A 171 -17.40 21.17 19.19
N GLY A 172 -17.57 19.93 18.76
CA GLY A 172 -18.69 19.53 17.91
C GLY A 172 -20.07 19.78 18.54
N VAL A 173 -20.21 19.61 19.86
CA VAL A 173 -21.44 19.92 20.59
C VAL A 173 -21.74 21.43 20.61
N ILE A 174 -20.73 22.28 20.69
CA ILE A 174 -20.90 23.75 20.69
C ILE A 174 -21.27 24.26 19.29
N ASN A 175 -20.72 23.69 18.22
CA ASN A 175 -21.03 24.09 16.84
C ASN A 175 -22.39 23.56 16.33
N ALA A 176 -23.03 22.65 17.06
CA ALA A 176 -24.35 22.11 16.71
C ALA A 176 -25.52 22.92 17.29
N GLU A 177 -25.25 23.90 18.17
CA GLU A 177 -26.20 24.95 18.60
C GLU A 177 -26.16 26.16 17.64
#